data_AF-A0A7C1DRQ2-F1
#
_entry.id   AF-A0A7C1DRQ2-F1
#
_cell.length_a   1.000
_cell.length_b   1.000
_cell.length_c   1.000
_cell.angle_alpha   90.00
_cell.angle_beta   90.00
_cell.angle_gamma   90.00
#
_symmetry.space_group_name_H-M   'P 1'
#
loop_
_entity.id
_entity.type
_entity.pdbx_description
1 polymer ?
#
loop_
_entity_poly.entity_id
_entity_poly.type
_entity_poly.pdbx_seq_one_letter_code
_entity_poly.pdbx_strand_id
1 'polypeptide(L)'
;MMKAKPLKLGLLLLFLGLLGILSLLATRVPLESLSPEAVALNSPEALQFIVLINPFIITVIAIIAGVLLYERVGLSVPVLESFIDRPVKGALFLNQLAWSLPIGMVVGCLVFFFSAWFEKMLPEEFSELAKDFEPAMVTRFLYGGFTEEIILRFGLTTLLVWLHLLIFKKIKPAVYWSSILISAFLFGAGHLGVLFASIESPPAAMIVYIIAGNAFGGIFLGWLYWKKGLESAMTGHMFMHLSIIILTGIAASGQ
;
A
#
# COMPACT_ATOMS: atom_id res chain seq x y z
N MET A 1 -8.51 10.24 30.06
CA MET A 1 -8.41 8.79 29.74
C MET A 1 -8.84 8.57 28.30
N MET A 2 -7.91 8.37 27.36
CA MET A 2 -8.28 7.84 26.05
C MET A 2 -8.89 6.45 26.27
N LYS A 3 -10.13 6.29 25.81
CA LYS A 3 -10.95 5.08 25.90
C LYS A 3 -10.11 3.88 25.42
N ALA A 4 -10.11 2.75 26.13
CA ALA A 4 -9.20 1.62 25.86
C ALA A 4 -9.26 1.06 24.42
N LYS A 5 -10.39 1.20 23.72
CA LYS A 5 -10.61 0.73 22.35
C LYS A 5 -9.64 1.37 21.33
N PRO A 6 -9.59 2.71 21.16
CA PRO A 6 -8.60 3.38 20.30
C PRO A 6 -7.16 2.92 20.49
N LEU A 7 -6.72 2.73 21.74
CA LEU A 7 -5.37 2.28 22.04
C LEU A 7 -5.14 0.83 21.59
N LYS A 8 -6.06 -0.09 21.94
CA LYS A 8 -5.98 -1.50 21.50
C LYS A 8 -5.96 -1.60 19.97
N LEU A 9 -6.78 -0.82 19.27
CA LEU A 9 -6.80 -0.80 17.81
C LEU A 9 -5.49 -0.26 17.23
N GLY A 10 -4.98 0.84 17.78
CA GLY A 10 -3.68 1.39 17.37
C GLY A 10 -2.53 0.39 17.55
N LEU A 11 -2.52 -0.36 18.67
CA LEU A 11 -1.51 -1.39 18.93
C LEU A 11 -1.62 -2.58 17.96
N LEU A 12 -2.85 -3.02 17.64
CA LEU A 12 -3.07 -4.10 16.68
C LEU A 12 -2.63 -3.70 15.27
N LEU A 13 -2.97 -2.48 14.84
CA LEU A 13 -2.51 -1.93 13.57
C LEU A 13 -0.99 -1.75 13.55
N LEU A 14 -0.38 -1.32 14.66
CA LEU A 14 1.07 -1.19 14.76
C LEU A 14 1.75 -2.55 14.62
N PHE A 15 1.22 -3.59 15.25
CA PHE A 15 1.71 -4.95 15.09
C PHE A 15 1.66 -5.41 13.62
N LEU A 16 0.52 -5.24 12.95
CA LEU A 16 0.39 -5.61 11.52
C LEU A 16 1.31 -4.78 10.61
N GLY A 17 1.41 -3.47 10.87
CA GLY A 17 2.34 -2.59 10.17
C GLY A 17 3.79 -3.01 10.39
N LEU A 18 4.18 -3.38 11.61
CA LEU A 18 5.52 -3.88 11.90
C LEU A 18 5.82 -5.20 11.19
N LEU A 19 4.87 -6.12 11.07
CA LEU A 19 5.05 -7.34 10.26
C LEU A 19 5.34 -6.99 8.79
N GLY A 20 4.63 -6.01 8.24
CA GLY A 20 4.91 -5.53 6.90
C GLY A 20 6.27 -4.85 6.78
N ILE A 21 6.62 -3.93 7.68
CA ILE A 21 7.92 -3.25 7.67
C ILE A 21 9.07 -4.25 7.80
N LEU A 22 9.00 -5.18 8.75
CA LEU A 22 10.04 -6.19 8.94
C LEU A 22 10.18 -7.14 7.74
N SER A 23 9.12 -7.34 6.96
CA SER A 23 9.20 -8.12 5.72
C SER A 23 10.11 -7.49 4.67
N LEU A 24 10.40 -6.19 4.73
CA LEU A 24 11.39 -5.54 3.86
C LEU A 24 12.78 -6.15 4.01
N LEU A 25 13.12 -6.74 5.17
CA LEU A 25 14.39 -7.44 5.38
C LEU A 25 14.52 -8.71 4.52
N ALA A 26 13.42 -9.24 3.98
CA ALA A 26 13.45 -10.33 3.02
C ALA A 26 13.70 -9.85 1.58
N THR A 27 13.71 -8.53 1.36
CA THR A 27 13.99 -7.90 0.06
C THR A 27 15.41 -7.35 0.08
N ARG A 28 16.15 -7.49 -1.01
CA ARG A 28 17.46 -6.85 -1.12
C ARG A 28 17.25 -5.35 -1.18
N VAL A 29 17.83 -4.63 -0.23
CA VAL A 29 17.89 -3.17 -0.31
C VAL A 29 18.86 -2.83 -1.45
N PRO A 30 18.44 -2.03 -2.44
CA PRO A 30 19.32 -1.54 -3.48
C PRO A 30 20.28 -0.51 -2.87
N LEU A 31 21.39 -0.97 -2.27
CA LEU A 31 22.33 -0.10 -1.55
C LEU A 31 22.95 0.98 -2.44
N GLU A 32 23.02 0.72 -3.74
CA GLU A 32 23.46 1.65 -4.78
C GLU A 32 22.52 2.86 -4.91
N SER A 33 21.28 2.72 -4.46
CA SER A 33 20.28 3.79 -4.41
C SER A 33 20.42 4.67 -3.17
N LEU A 34 21.37 4.38 -2.28
CA LEU A 34 21.66 5.18 -1.08
C LEU A 34 22.82 6.14 -1.34
N SER A 35 22.94 7.20 -0.53
CA SER A 35 24.02 8.16 -0.71
C SER A 35 25.39 7.49 -0.50
N PRO A 36 26.42 7.85 -1.29
CA PRO A 36 27.77 7.29 -1.14
C PRO A 36 28.32 7.46 0.28
N GLU A 37 27.97 8.57 0.94
CA GLU A 37 28.33 8.83 2.33
C GLU A 37 27.66 7.86 3.31
N ALA A 38 26.37 7.56 3.13
CA ALA A 38 25.67 6.59 3.96
C ALA A 38 26.28 5.18 3.79
N VAL A 39 26.63 4.81 2.56
CA VAL A 39 27.29 3.52 2.25
C VAL A 39 28.69 3.45 2.86
N ALA A 40 29.45 4.54 2.82
CA ALA A 40 30.80 4.59 3.39
C ALA A 40 30.82 4.53 4.93
N LEU A 41 29.80 5.07 5.59
CA LEU A 41 29.74 5.20 7.05
C LEU A 41 29.07 4.01 7.77
N ASN A 42 28.38 3.12 7.04
CA ASN A 42 27.56 2.08 7.63
C ASN A 42 27.83 0.71 7.00
N SER A 43 27.77 -0.35 7.81
CA SER A 43 27.72 -1.72 7.29
C SER A 43 26.42 -1.97 6.50
N PRO A 44 26.42 -2.85 5.49
CA PRO A 44 25.20 -3.26 4.77
C PRO A 44 24.05 -3.66 5.69
N GLU A 45 24.34 -4.36 6.78
CA GLU A 45 23.34 -4.79 7.77
C GLU A 45 22.70 -3.60 8.49
N ALA A 46 23.52 -2.62 8.90
CA ALA A 46 23.03 -1.38 9.50
C ALA A 46 22.13 -0.60 8.53
N LEU A 47 22.49 -0.53 7.25
CA LEU A 47 21.66 0.13 6.22
C LEU A 47 20.30 -0.55 6.05
N GLN A 48 20.24 -1.89 6.10
CA GLN A 48 18.98 -2.62 6.05
C GLN A 48 18.02 -2.24 7.18
N PHE A 49 18.54 -2.04 8.40
CA PHE A 49 17.72 -1.58 9.53
C PHE A 49 17.36 -0.09 9.44
N ILE A 50 18.26 0.76 8.95
CA ILE A 50 18.01 2.20 8.79
C ILE A 50 16.84 2.45 7.83
N VAL A 51 16.74 1.69 6.74
CA VAL A 51 15.64 1.81 5.76
C VAL A 51 14.27 1.55 6.39
N LEU A 52 14.19 0.78 7.50
CA LEU A 52 12.92 0.52 8.19
C LEU A 52 12.40 1.72 9.00
N ILE A 53 13.27 2.68 9.34
CA ILE A 53 12.92 3.81 10.21
C ILE A 53 11.87 4.71 9.55
N ASN A 54 12.06 5.03 8.27
CA ASN A 54 11.14 5.91 7.54
C ASN A 54 9.71 5.34 7.48
N PRO A 55 9.47 4.12 6.96
CA PRO A 55 8.13 3.56 6.93
C PRO A 55 7.56 3.36 8.33
N PHE A 56 8.37 3.00 9.34
CA PHE A 56 7.91 2.93 10.73
C PHE A 56 7.32 4.24 11.25
N ILE A 57 8.05 5.36 11.07
CA ILE A 57 7.58 6.69 11.50
C ILE A 57 6.28 7.06 10.77
N ILE A 58 6.23 6.87 9.45
CA ILE A 58 5.05 7.18 8.64
C ILE A 58 3.86 6.32 9.07
N THR A 59 4.05 5.02 9.30
CA THR A 59 3.01 4.11 9.78
C THR A 59 2.48 4.52 11.15
N VAL A 60 3.35 4.91 12.09
CA VAL A 60 2.92 5.39 13.42
C VAL A 60 2.06 6.65 13.28
N ILE A 61 2.48 7.62 12.46
CA ILE A 61 1.72 8.85 12.20
C ILE A 61 0.36 8.52 11.56
N ALA A 62 0.35 7.63 10.57
CA ALA A 62 -0.86 7.18 9.88
C ALA A 62 -1.85 6.48 10.82
N ILE A 63 -1.36 5.63 11.72
CA ILE A 63 -2.18 4.96 12.74
C ILE A 63 -2.80 6.00 13.68
N ILE A 64 -2.02 6.97 14.16
CA ILE A 64 -2.52 8.03 15.04
C ILE A 64 -3.62 8.82 14.33
N ALA A 65 -3.37 9.28 13.10
CA ALA A 65 -4.35 10.03 12.31
C ALA A 65 -5.62 9.19 12.08
N GLY A 66 -5.46 7.95 11.63
CA GLY A 66 -6.57 7.04 11.35
C GLY A 66 -7.42 6.77 12.59
N VAL A 67 -6.82 6.35 13.71
CA VAL A 67 -7.54 6.03 14.96
C VAL A 67 -8.34 7.24 15.47
N LEU A 68 -7.81 8.45 15.34
CA LEU A 68 -8.49 9.66 15.80
C LEU A 68 -9.68 10.06 14.92
N LEU A 69 -9.68 9.66 13.65
CA LEU A 69 -10.54 10.27 12.61
C LEU A 69 -11.49 9.28 11.91
N TYR A 70 -11.18 7.98 11.80
CA TYR A 70 -11.92 7.06 10.93
C TYR A 70 -13.43 6.98 11.25
N GLU A 71 -13.81 6.86 12.52
CA GLU A 71 -15.23 6.86 12.94
C GLU A 71 -15.91 8.19 12.63
N ARG A 72 -15.18 9.32 12.76
CA ARG A 72 -15.73 10.67 12.51
C ARG A 72 -16.08 10.89 11.05
N VAL A 73 -15.42 10.17 10.16
CA VAL A 73 -15.64 10.24 8.72
C VAL A 73 -16.41 9.06 8.16
N GLY A 74 -16.99 8.21 9.02
CA GLY A 74 -17.84 7.08 8.59
C GLY A 74 -17.09 5.94 7.91
N LEU A 75 -15.77 5.83 8.12
CA LEU A 75 -14.96 4.69 7.67
C LEU A 75 -14.93 3.60 8.74
N SER A 76 -14.47 2.39 8.40
CA SER A 76 -14.56 1.24 9.29
C SER A 76 -13.37 0.27 9.19
N VAL A 77 -13.15 -0.44 10.30
CA VAL A 77 -12.15 -1.52 10.49
C VAL A 77 -12.83 -2.71 11.20
N PRO A 78 -13.87 -3.29 10.58
CA PRO A 78 -14.85 -4.12 11.29
C PRO A 78 -14.29 -5.46 11.79
N VAL A 79 -13.26 -6.03 11.16
CA VAL A 79 -12.63 -7.27 11.61
C VAL A 79 -11.60 -7.00 12.70
N LEU A 80 -10.79 -5.94 12.61
CA LEU A 80 -9.83 -5.59 13.65
C LEU A 80 -10.54 -5.14 14.94
N GLU A 81 -11.63 -4.38 14.83
CA GLU A 81 -12.47 -4.02 15.98
C GLU A 81 -13.07 -5.23 16.68
N SER A 82 -13.25 -6.33 15.94
CA SER A 82 -13.91 -7.49 16.47
C SER A 82 -13.08 -8.29 17.46
N PHE A 83 -11.76 -8.27 17.29
CA PHE A 83 -10.78 -8.84 18.22
C PHE A 83 -10.68 -8.05 19.51
N ILE A 84 -11.24 -6.84 19.55
CA ILE A 84 -11.17 -5.94 20.70
C ILE A 84 -12.41 -6.12 21.57
N ASP A 85 -13.57 -5.65 21.10
CA ASP A 85 -14.78 -5.58 21.94
C ASP A 85 -16.08 -5.85 21.11
N ARG A 86 -15.99 -6.41 19.89
CA ARG A 86 -17.16 -6.68 19.02
C ARG A 86 -17.13 -8.09 18.40
N PRO A 87 -17.63 -9.14 19.07
CA PRO A 87 -17.54 -10.51 18.55
C PRO A 87 -18.00 -10.62 17.09
N VAL A 88 -17.14 -11.19 16.24
CA VAL A 88 -17.41 -11.39 14.80
C VAL A 88 -18.62 -12.30 14.62
N LYS A 89 -19.52 -11.92 13.72
CA LYS A 89 -20.34 -12.91 13.01
C LYS A 89 -19.53 -13.36 11.81
N GLY A 90 -19.22 -14.66 11.66
CA GLY A 90 -18.38 -15.18 10.56
C GLY A 90 -18.80 -14.70 9.15
N ALA A 91 -20.08 -14.35 8.99
CA ALA A 91 -20.63 -13.71 7.80
C ALA A 91 -19.96 -12.37 7.41
N LEU A 92 -19.41 -11.60 8.36
CA LEU A 92 -18.74 -10.32 8.11
C LEU A 92 -17.42 -10.52 7.37
N PHE A 93 -16.60 -11.49 7.81
CA PHE A 93 -15.34 -11.83 7.16
C PHE A 93 -15.57 -12.41 5.76
N LEU A 94 -16.54 -13.31 5.62
CA LEU A 94 -16.94 -13.85 4.31
C LEU A 94 -17.42 -12.76 3.34
N ASN A 95 -18.18 -11.78 3.84
CA ASN A 95 -18.62 -10.65 3.02
C ASN A 95 -17.43 -9.77 2.59
N GLN A 96 -16.44 -9.53 3.46
CA GLN A 96 -15.24 -8.79 3.07
C GLN A 96 -14.45 -9.52 1.97
N LEU A 97 -14.27 -10.84 2.11
CA LEU A 97 -13.60 -11.68 1.12
C LEU A 97 -14.36 -11.75 -0.21
N ALA A 98 -15.70 -11.80 -0.17
CA ALA A 98 -16.54 -11.84 -1.37
C ALA A 98 -16.35 -10.63 -2.29
N TRP A 99 -15.87 -9.50 -1.75
CA TRP A 99 -15.52 -8.32 -2.54
C TRP A 99 -14.02 -8.21 -2.80
N SER A 100 -13.19 -8.48 -1.81
CA SER A 100 -11.75 -8.26 -1.92
C SER A 100 -11.06 -9.25 -2.87
N LEU A 101 -11.48 -10.52 -2.89
CA LEU A 101 -10.93 -11.54 -3.79
C LEU A 101 -11.16 -11.21 -5.27
N PRO A 102 -12.41 -11.06 -5.76
CA PRO A 102 -12.63 -10.80 -7.18
C PRO A 102 -12.07 -9.44 -7.61
N ILE A 103 -12.20 -8.39 -6.79
CA ILE A 103 -11.65 -7.08 -7.12
C ILE A 103 -10.12 -7.13 -7.15
N GLY A 104 -9.48 -7.74 -6.16
CA GLY A 104 -8.03 -7.89 -6.11
C GLY A 104 -7.51 -8.63 -7.34
N MET A 105 -8.11 -9.78 -7.67
CA MET A 105 -7.73 -10.56 -8.86
C MET A 105 -7.91 -9.77 -10.15
N VAL A 106 -9.05 -9.11 -10.36
CA VAL A 106 -9.29 -8.31 -11.57
C VAL A 106 -8.30 -7.16 -11.67
N VAL A 107 -8.07 -6.43 -10.58
CA VAL A 107 -7.13 -5.30 -10.56
C VAL A 107 -5.71 -5.78 -10.85
N GLY A 108 -5.27 -6.90 -10.27
CA GLY A 108 -3.93 -7.41 -10.54
C GLY A 108 -3.77 -7.95 -11.96
N CYS A 109 -4.81 -8.55 -12.55
CA CYS A 109 -4.82 -8.85 -13.99
C CYS A 109 -4.64 -7.58 -14.84
N LEU A 110 -5.39 -6.51 -14.52
CA LEU A 110 -5.32 -5.25 -15.26
C LEU A 110 -3.95 -4.58 -15.09
N VAL A 111 -3.38 -4.57 -13.89
CA VAL A 111 -2.03 -4.06 -13.63
C VAL A 111 -0.98 -4.89 -14.37
N PHE A 112 -1.10 -6.22 -14.40
CA PHE A 112 -0.21 -7.08 -15.17
C PHE A 112 -0.22 -6.75 -16.66
N PHE A 113 -1.40 -6.68 -17.28
CA PHE A 113 -1.49 -6.34 -18.72
C PHE A 113 -1.09 -4.89 -19.00
N PHE A 114 -1.37 -3.96 -18.10
CA PHE A 114 -0.88 -2.59 -18.19
C PHE A 114 0.65 -2.56 -18.19
N SER A 115 1.28 -3.32 -17.29
CA SER A 115 2.74 -3.42 -17.19
C SER A 115 3.35 -4.04 -18.45
N ALA A 116 2.83 -5.19 -18.89
CA ALA A 116 3.29 -5.86 -20.12
C ALA A 116 3.09 -5.03 -21.40
N TRP A 117 2.07 -4.15 -21.42
CA TRP A 117 1.88 -3.21 -22.52
C TRP A 117 2.91 -2.08 -22.49
N PHE A 118 3.14 -1.50 -21.30
CA PHE A 118 4.05 -0.36 -21.14
C PHE A 118 5.51 -0.76 -21.31
N GLU A 119 5.91 -1.96 -20.87
CA GLU A 119 7.26 -2.52 -21.05
C GLU A 119 7.72 -2.50 -22.51
N LYS A 120 6.81 -2.72 -23.47
CA LYS A 120 7.13 -2.67 -24.92
C LYS A 120 7.53 -1.28 -25.41
N MET A 121 7.21 -0.24 -24.63
CA MET A 121 7.48 1.16 -24.96
C MET A 121 8.66 1.71 -24.15
N LEU A 122 9.20 0.93 -23.21
CA LEU A 122 10.31 1.33 -22.34
C LEU A 122 11.63 0.78 -22.90
N PRO A 123 12.77 1.47 -22.67
CA PRO A 123 14.10 0.96 -23.02
C PRO A 123 14.38 -0.39 -22.36
N GLU A 124 15.17 -1.26 -22.98
CA GLU A 124 15.44 -2.61 -22.48
C GLU A 124 16.16 -2.59 -21.13
N GLU A 125 17.03 -1.60 -20.92
CA GLU A 125 17.74 -1.34 -19.66
C GLU A 125 16.77 -1.13 -18.49
N PHE A 126 15.53 -0.69 -18.75
CA PHE A 126 14.50 -0.56 -17.73
C PHE A 126 13.95 -1.91 -17.26
N SER A 127 13.78 -2.86 -18.17
CA SER A 127 13.27 -4.19 -17.83
C SER A 127 14.27 -4.94 -16.95
N GLU A 128 15.57 -4.76 -17.22
CA GLU A 128 16.63 -5.31 -16.39
C GLU A 128 16.63 -4.69 -15.00
N LEU A 129 16.58 -3.34 -14.91
CA LEU A 129 16.48 -2.66 -13.62
C LEU A 129 15.23 -3.08 -12.85
N ALA A 130 14.07 -3.23 -13.50
CA ALA A 130 12.84 -3.63 -12.80
C ALA A 130 12.93 -5.01 -12.13
N LYS A 131 13.70 -5.95 -12.72
CA LYS A 131 13.91 -7.29 -12.15
C LYS A 131 14.71 -7.26 -10.84
N ASP A 132 15.68 -6.36 -10.73
CA ASP A 132 16.54 -6.24 -9.54
C ASP A 132 15.79 -5.65 -8.33
N PHE A 133 14.65 -5.00 -8.58
CA PHE A 133 13.84 -4.32 -7.56
C PHE A 133 12.53 -5.05 -7.26
N GLU A 134 12.33 -6.26 -7.80
CA GLU A 134 11.15 -7.06 -7.46
C GLU A 134 11.17 -7.42 -5.96
N PRO A 135 10.19 -6.95 -5.17
CA PRO A 135 10.15 -7.28 -3.77
C PRO A 135 9.90 -8.77 -3.58
N ALA A 136 10.51 -9.35 -2.54
CA ALA A 136 10.26 -10.74 -2.20
C ALA A 136 8.75 -10.98 -2.03
N MET A 137 8.29 -12.19 -2.37
CA MET A 137 6.87 -12.53 -2.32
C MET A 137 6.24 -12.16 -0.97
N VAL A 138 6.91 -12.52 0.13
CA VAL A 138 6.47 -12.19 1.50
C VAL A 138 6.30 -10.69 1.72
N THR A 139 7.17 -9.86 1.13
CA THR A 139 7.11 -8.39 1.21
C THR A 139 5.90 -7.85 0.47
N ARG A 140 5.62 -8.36 -0.73
CA ARG A 140 4.44 -7.97 -1.51
C ARG A 140 3.15 -8.22 -0.70
N PHE A 141 3.06 -9.37 -0.04
CA PHE A 141 1.91 -9.69 0.79
C PHE A 141 1.86 -8.90 2.10
N LEU A 142 2.96 -8.79 2.85
CA LEU A 142 2.95 -8.20 4.18
C LEU A 142 3.11 -6.68 4.15
N TYR A 143 4.11 -6.15 3.45
CA TYR A 143 4.31 -4.70 3.35
C TYR A 143 3.17 -4.05 2.55
N GLY A 144 2.89 -4.56 1.35
CA GLY A 144 1.78 -4.07 0.53
C GLY A 144 0.42 -4.27 1.20
N GLY A 145 0.15 -5.51 1.65
CA GLY A 145 -1.13 -5.86 2.25
C GLY A 145 -1.40 -5.25 3.63
N PHE A 146 -0.39 -4.91 4.42
CA PHE A 146 -0.60 -4.26 5.73
C PHE A 146 -0.08 -2.84 5.80
N THR A 147 1.21 -2.63 5.56
CA THR A 147 1.86 -1.33 5.83
C THR A 147 1.34 -0.25 4.91
N GLU A 148 1.29 -0.51 3.61
CA GLU A 148 0.81 0.48 2.63
C GLU A 148 -0.67 0.81 2.84
N GLU A 149 -1.50 -0.19 3.14
CA GLU A 149 -2.92 0.04 3.44
C GLU A 149 -3.12 0.84 4.72
N ILE A 150 -2.31 0.60 5.76
CA ILE A 150 -2.35 1.41 6.97
C ILE A 150 -1.96 2.87 6.66
N ILE A 151 -0.89 3.09 5.92
CA ILE A 151 -0.41 4.43 5.58
C ILE A 151 -1.43 5.17 4.72
N LEU A 152 -1.86 4.56 3.62
CA LEU A 152 -2.58 5.25 2.55
C LEU A 152 -4.10 5.25 2.77
N ARG A 153 -4.65 4.14 3.26
CA ARG A 153 -6.10 4.00 3.41
C ARG A 153 -6.45 4.48 4.80
N PHE A 154 -5.97 3.78 5.82
CA PHE A 154 -6.33 4.09 7.19
C PHE A 154 -5.84 5.48 7.65
N GLY A 155 -4.61 5.87 7.32
CA GLY A 155 -4.06 7.19 7.64
C GLY A 155 -4.49 8.28 6.67
N LEU A 156 -3.89 8.27 5.47
CA LEU A 156 -3.99 9.37 4.51
C LEU A 156 -5.42 9.58 3.98
N THR A 157 -6.09 8.53 3.49
CA THR A 157 -7.45 8.67 2.95
C THR A 157 -8.42 9.15 4.02
N THR A 158 -8.34 8.62 5.24
CA THR A 158 -9.12 9.08 6.38
C THR A 158 -8.87 10.56 6.69
N LEU A 159 -7.60 10.98 6.75
CA LEU A 159 -7.21 12.36 6.98
C LEU A 159 -7.77 13.29 5.90
N LEU A 160 -7.65 12.90 4.63
CA LEU A 160 -8.16 13.67 3.50
C LEU A 160 -9.69 13.83 3.57
N VAL A 161 -10.44 12.76 3.86
CA VAL A 161 -11.90 12.84 4.01
C VAL A 161 -12.26 13.77 5.17
N TRP A 162 -11.49 13.72 6.27
CA TRP A 162 -11.71 14.60 7.41
C TRP A 162 -11.42 16.08 7.08
N LEU A 163 -10.34 16.38 6.36
CA LEU A 163 -10.04 17.74 5.89
C LEU A 163 -11.15 18.28 4.99
N HIS A 164 -11.68 17.46 4.08
CA HIS A 164 -12.84 17.83 3.27
C HIS A 164 -14.08 18.08 4.14
N LEU A 165 -14.32 17.27 5.18
CA LEU A 165 -15.42 17.49 6.11
C LEU A 165 -15.32 18.85 6.81
N LEU A 166 -14.11 19.31 7.17
CA LEU A 166 -13.92 20.63 7.76
C LEU A 166 -14.34 21.77 6.82
N ILE A 167 -14.11 21.61 5.52
CA ILE A 167 -14.41 22.60 4.48
C ILE A 167 -15.90 22.56 4.10
N PHE A 168 -16.39 21.38 3.72
CA PHE A 168 -17.73 21.22 3.13
C PHE A 168 -18.85 20.96 4.15
N LYS A 169 -18.50 20.70 5.42
CA LYS A 169 -19.40 20.43 6.55
C LYS A 169 -20.36 19.24 6.39
N LYS A 170 -20.29 18.52 5.27
CA LYS A 170 -21.10 17.33 4.96
C LYS A 170 -20.25 16.33 4.17
N ILE A 171 -20.37 15.05 4.52
CA ILE A 171 -19.73 13.98 3.76
C ILE A 171 -20.69 13.52 2.66
N LYS A 172 -20.21 13.57 1.41
CA LYS A 172 -20.89 13.08 0.22
C LYS A 172 -19.99 12.08 -0.51
N PRO A 173 -20.53 11.22 -1.41
CA PRO A 173 -19.72 10.33 -2.24
C PRO A 173 -18.52 11.01 -2.93
N ALA A 174 -18.69 12.26 -3.40
CA ALA A 174 -17.62 13.02 -4.04
C ALA A 174 -16.41 13.27 -3.12
N VAL A 175 -16.62 13.43 -1.82
CA VAL A 175 -15.54 13.65 -0.84
C VAL A 175 -14.68 12.40 -0.69
N TYR A 176 -15.30 11.22 -0.67
CA TYR A 176 -14.56 9.97 -0.63
C TYR A 176 -13.79 9.76 -1.92
N TRP A 177 -14.44 9.95 -3.08
CA TRP A 177 -13.76 9.79 -4.37
C TRP A 177 -12.60 10.76 -4.55
N SER A 178 -12.74 12.05 -4.21
CA SER A 178 -11.63 13.00 -4.30
C SER A 178 -10.47 12.58 -3.39
N SER A 179 -10.76 12.15 -2.16
CA SER A 179 -9.74 11.68 -1.21
C SER A 179 -9.04 10.41 -1.68
N ILE A 180 -9.79 9.46 -2.26
CA ILE A 180 -9.26 8.23 -2.85
C ILE A 180 -8.36 8.56 -4.03
N LEU A 181 -8.78 9.44 -4.94
CA LEU A 181 -8.00 9.84 -6.11
C LEU A 181 -6.70 10.51 -5.69
N ILE A 182 -6.76 11.49 -4.78
CA ILE A 182 -5.56 12.17 -4.25
C ILE A 182 -4.61 11.15 -3.59
N SER A 183 -5.14 10.28 -2.72
CA SER A 183 -4.34 9.24 -2.06
C SER A 183 -3.70 8.27 -3.04
N ALA A 184 -4.43 7.87 -4.10
CA ALA A 184 -3.93 7.00 -5.15
C ALA A 184 -2.81 7.64 -5.97
N PHE A 185 -2.92 8.92 -6.32
CA PHE A 185 -1.83 9.64 -6.98
C PHE A 185 -0.61 9.79 -6.07
N LEU A 186 -0.81 10.09 -4.78
CA LEU A 186 0.28 10.15 -3.80
C LEU A 186 0.93 8.78 -3.57
N PHE A 187 0.17 7.70 -3.66
CA PHE A 187 0.71 6.34 -3.63
C PHE A 187 1.65 6.07 -4.79
N GLY A 188 1.24 6.43 -6.01
CA GLY A 188 2.11 6.32 -7.18
C GLY A 188 3.33 7.24 -7.12
N ALA A 189 3.15 8.47 -6.63
CA ALA A 189 4.26 9.40 -6.43
C ALA A 189 5.25 8.90 -5.35
N GLY A 190 4.76 8.24 -4.29
CA GLY A 190 5.60 7.68 -3.23
C GLY A 190 6.58 6.61 -3.74
N HIS A 191 6.26 5.94 -4.84
CA HIS A 191 7.14 4.97 -5.50
C HIS A 191 8.24 5.60 -6.36
N LEU A 192 8.12 6.89 -6.70
CA LEU A 192 9.15 7.58 -7.49
C LEU A 192 10.48 7.72 -6.75
N GLY A 193 10.47 7.67 -5.41
CA GLY A 193 11.70 7.72 -4.62
C GLY A 193 12.68 6.62 -5.02
N VAL A 194 12.18 5.41 -5.27
CA VAL A 194 13.02 4.28 -5.76
C VAL A 194 13.51 4.56 -7.17
N LEU A 195 12.66 5.06 -8.07
CA LEU A 195 13.04 5.38 -9.44
C LEU A 195 14.20 6.40 -9.51
N PHE A 196 14.07 7.53 -8.81
CA PHE A 196 15.08 8.59 -8.81
C PHE A 196 16.34 8.24 -8.01
N ALA A 197 16.25 7.26 -7.12
CA ALA A 197 17.41 6.72 -6.43
C ALA A 197 18.22 5.77 -7.34
N SER A 198 17.58 5.15 -8.33
CA SER A 198 18.21 4.20 -9.25
C SER A 198 18.60 4.80 -10.59
N ILE A 199 17.90 5.84 -11.05
CA ILE A 199 18.12 6.49 -12.34
C ILE A 199 18.25 7.99 -12.12
N GLU A 200 19.40 8.57 -12.50
CA GLU A 200 19.67 10.00 -12.31
C GLU A 200 18.70 10.90 -13.11
N SER A 201 18.27 10.46 -14.29
CA SER A 201 17.35 11.21 -15.17
C SER A 201 16.34 10.27 -15.84
N PRO A 202 15.31 9.80 -15.09
CA PRO A 202 14.35 8.85 -15.62
C PRO A 202 13.47 9.51 -16.71
N PRO A 203 13.26 8.85 -17.86
CA PRO A 203 12.33 9.32 -18.88
C PRO A 203 10.92 9.57 -18.32
N ALA A 204 10.23 10.60 -18.85
CA ALA A 204 8.87 10.94 -18.42
C ALA A 204 7.89 9.76 -18.54
N ALA A 205 8.08 8.88 -19.53
CA ALA A 205 7.29 7.67 -19.70
C ALA A 205 7.38 6.73 -18.47
N MET A 206 8.54 6.60 -17.82
CA MET A 206 8.71 5.79 -16.62
C MET A 206 8.02 6.40 -15.41
N ILE A 207 8.10 7.72 -15.27
CA ILE A 207 7.40 8.45 -14.20
C ILE A 207 5.90 8.24 -14.34
N VAL A 208 5.36 8.40 -15.56
CA VAL A 208 3.94 8.16 -15.85
C VAL A 208 3.55 6.71 -15.59
N TYR A 209 4.37 5.75 -16.03
CA TYR A 209 4.15 4.32 -15.80
C TYR A 209 4.01 3.99 -14.31
N ILE A 210 5.00 4.40 -13.50
CA ILE A 210 5.03 4.12 -12.06
C ILE A 210 3.87 4.79 -11.33
N ILE A 211 3.58 6.06 -11.64
CA ILE A 211 2.42 6.74 -11.04
C ILE A 211 1.13 6.04 -11.44
N ALA A 212 0.93 5.77 -12.74
CA ALA A 212 -0.33 5.25 -13.26
C ALA A 212 -0.62 3.84 -12.75
N GLY A 213 0.36 2.93 -12.79
CA GLY A 213 0.18 1.55 -12.33
C GLY A 213 -0.20 1.48 -10.85
N ASN A 214 0.52 2.23 -10.01
CA ASN A 214 0.25 2.29 -8.57
C ASN A 214 -1.05 3.04 -8.25
N ALA A 215 -1.32 4.18 -8.91
CA ALA A 215 -2.56 4.92 -8.71
C ALA A 215 -3.77 4.10 -9.14
N PHE A 216 -3.66 3.29 -10.19
CA PHE A 216 -4.73 2.40 -10.64
C PHE A 216 -5.14 1.44 -9.52
N GLY A 217 -4.20 0.65 -8.97
CA GLY A 217 -4.47 -0.19 -7.79
C GLY A 217 -4.94 0.64 -6.59
N GLY A 218 -4.30 1.79 -6.39
CA GLY A 218 -4.66 2.91 -5.54
C GLY A 218 -6.16 3.11 -5.36
N ILE A 219 -6.84 3.34 -6.49
CA ILE A 219 -8.25 3.71 -6.59
C ILE A 219 -9.17 2.57 -6.12
N PHE A 220 -8.95 1.34 -6.58
CA PHE A 220 -9.81 0.20 -6.23
C PHE A 220 -9.67 -0.20 -4.77
N LEU A 221 -8.44 -0.19 -4.25
CA LEU A 221 -8.18 -0.47 -2.83
C LEU A 221 -8.77 0.64 -1.94
N GLY A 222 -8.69 1.90 -2.37
CA GLY A 222 -9.37 3.02 -1.69
C GLY A 222 -10.89 2.87 -1.67
N TRP A 223 -11.48 2.39 -2.77
CA TRP A 223 -12.91 2.07 -2.83
C TRP A 223 -13.29 0.90 -1.91
N LEU A 224 -12.48 -0.15 -1.86
CA LEU A 224 -12.66 -1.28 -0.94
C LEU A 224 -12.64 -0.78 0.50
N TYR A 225 -11.69 0.09 0.86
CA TYR A 225 -11.65 0.69 2.20
C TYR A 225 -12.94 1.45 2.50
N TRP A 226 -13.35 2.33 1.59
CA TRP A 226 -14.56 3.14 1.77
C TRP A 226 -15.83 2.30 1.90
N LYS A 227 -16.00 1.25 1.09
CA LYS A 227 -17.25 0.47 1.03
C LYS A 227 -17.29 -0.75 1.93
N LYS A 228 -16.14 -1.33 2.26
CA LYS A 228 -16.02 -2.66 2.88
C LYS A 228 -15.09 -2.70 4.09
N GLY A 229 -14.36 -1.62 4.37
CA GLY A 229 -13.46 -1.49 5.51
C GLY A 229 -12.01 -1.83 5.17
N LEU A 230 -11.10 -1.53 6.10
CA LEU A 230 -9.65 -1.58 5.87
C LEU A 230 -9.17 -2.97 5.49
N GLU A 231 -9.69 -4.01 6.13
CA GLU A 231 -9.26 -5.39 5.95
C GLU A 231 -9.65 -5.92 4.57
N SER A 232 -10.72 -5.39 3.96
CA SER A 232 -11.02 -5.63 2.55
C SER A 232 -9.99 -5.02 1.61
N ALA A 233 -9.46 -3.83 1.91
CA ALA A 233 -8.37 -3.24 1.14
C ALA A 233 -7.08 -4.05 1.31
N MET A 234 -6.73 -4.44 2.54
CA MET A 234 -5.58 -5.31 2.85
C MET A 234 -5.62 -6.62 2.08
N THR A 235 -6.72 -7.36 2.20
CA THR A 235 -6.88 -8.63 1.49
C THR A 235 -6.97 -8.45 -0.03
N GLY A 236 -7.62 -7.38 -0.51
CA GLY A 236 -7.69 -7.06 -1.94
C GLY A 236 -6.31 -6.78 -2.54
N HIS A 237 -5.45 -6.08 -1.80
CA HIS A 237 -4.08 -5.81 -2.20
C HIS A 237 -3.25 -7.10 -2.27
N MET A 238 -3.38 -7.98 -1.26
CA MET A 238 -2.76 -9.30 -1.30
C MET A 238 -3.21 -10.13 -2.51
N PHE A 239 -4.51 -10.14 -2.84
CA PHE A 239 -5.02 -10.83 -4.03
C PHE A 239 -4.58 -10.19 -5.35
N MET A 240 -4.40 -8.87 -5.39
CA MET A 240 -3.79 -8.17 -6.52
C MET A 240 -2.39 -8.70 -6.78
N HIS A 241 -1.52 -8.77 -5.77
CA HIS A 241 -0.19 -9.36 -5.94
C HIS A 241 -0.23 -10.85 -6.28
N LEU A 242 -1.13 -11.62 -5.67
CA LEU A 242 -1.29 -13.04 -6.00
C LEU A 242 -1.59 -13.24 -7.50
N SER A 243 -2.54 -12.47 -8.06
CA SER A 243 -2.87 -12.57 -9.48
C SER A 243 -1.71 -12.16 -10.38
N ILE A 244 -0.96 -11.11 -10.04
CA ILE A 244 0.25 -10.71 -10.78
C ILE A 244 1.27 -11.85 -10.77
N ILE A 245 1.56 -12.45 -9.60
CA ILE A 245 2.51 -13.56 -9.47
C ILE A 245 2.10 -14.77 -10.32
N ILE A 246 0.83 -15.14 -10.29
CA ILE A 246 0.30 -16.26 -11.08
C ILE A 246 0.48 -15.98 -12.58
N LEU A 247 0.11 -14.78 -13.04
CA LEU A 247 0.20 -14.41 -14.45
C LEU A 247 1.65 -14.31 -14.93
N THR A 248 2.56 -13.75 -14.12
CA THR A 248 3.99 -13.74 -14.42
C THR A 248 4.55 -15.15 -14.55
N GLY A 249 4.17 -16.06 -13.64
CA GLY A 249 4.58 -17.47 -13.70
C GLY A 249 4.07 -18.19 -14.96
N ILE A 250 2.82 -17.97 -15.34
CA ILE A 250 2.24 -18.51 -16.59
C ILE A 250 2.99 -17.98 -17.81
N ALA A 251 3.23 -16.66 -17.86
CA ALA A 251 3.93 -16.02 -18.98
C ALA A 251 5.38 -16.52 -19.13
N ALA A 252 6.07 -16.78 -18.02
CA ALA A 252 7.42 -17.35 -18.02
C ALA A 252 7.46 -18.82 -18.47
N SER A 253 6.42 -19.61 -18.18
CA SER A 253 6.35 -21.03 -18.57
C SER A 253 6.01 -21.27 -20.06
N GLY A 254 5.59 -20.23 -20.77
CA GLY A 254 5.24 -20.29 -22.19
C GLY A 254 6.34 -19.84 -23.14
N GLN A 255 7.52 -19.47 -22.63
CA GLN A 255 8.74 -19.15 -23.37
C GLN A 255 9.69 -20.35 -23.36
#